data_AF-A0A1V4SX57-F1
#
_entry.id   AF-A0A1V4SX57-F1
#
_cell.length_a   1.000
_cell.length_b   1.000
_cell.length_c   1.000
_cell.angle_alpha   90.00
_cell.angle_beta   90.00
_cell.angle_gamma   90.00
#
_symmetry.space_group_name_H-M   'P 1'
#
loop_
_entity.id
_entity.type
_entity.pdbx_description
1 polymer ?
#
loop_
_entity_poly.entity_id
_entity_poly.type
_entity_poly.pdbx_seq_one_letter_code
_entity_poly.pdbx_strand_id
1 'polypeptide(L)' 'MLKRGMTQREFAEYLDVPRGTLSHHLTGRKISSKILKRYSDKLNIDLASIYMRRKGNE' A
#
# COMPACT_ATOMS: atom_id res chain seq x y z
N MET A 1 -5.31 -3.66 -12.51
CA MET A 1 -4.49 -2.67 -13.24
C MET A 1 -4.50 -1.37 -12.46
N LEU A 2 -3.36 -0.99 -11.84
CA LEU A 2 -3.17 0.37 -11.34
C LEU A 2 -3.20 1.32 -12.55
N LYS A 3 -4.29 2.06 -12.75
CA LYS A 3 -4.35 3.06 -13.82
C LYS A 3 -3.25 4.09 -13.55
N ARG A 4 -2.23 4.16 -14.43
CA ARG A 4 -1.29 5.29 -14.45
C ARG A 4 -2.11 6.58 -14.53
N GLY A 5 -1.90 7.50 -13.59
CA GLY A 5 -2.63 8.77 -13.52
C GLY A 5 -3.54 8.96 -12.30
N MET A 6 -3.67 7.97 -11.40
CA MET A 6 -4.42 8.15 -10.15
C MET A 6 -3.73 9.13 -9.20
N THR A 7 -4.47 10.10 -8.69
CA THR A 7 -4.02 10.97 -7.60
C THR A 7 -3.93 10.19 -6.28
N GLN A 8 -3.17 10.70 -5.31
CA GLN A 8 -3.10 10.07 -3.98
C GLN A 8 -4.48 9.94 -3.31
N ARG A 9 -5.41 10.85 -3.60
CA ARG A 9 -6.77 10.80 -3.05
C ARG A 9 -7.55 9.65 -3.66
N GLU A 10 -7.60 9.57 -4.98
CA GLU A 10 -8.30 8.49 -5.69
C GLU A 10 -7.68 7.12 -5.37
N PHE A 11 -6.37 7.07 -5.15
CA PHE A 11 -5.71 5.84 -4.74
C PHE A 11 -6.07 5.43 -3.30
N ALA A 12 -6.20 6.40 -2.39
CA ALA A 12 -6.68 6.14 -1.02
C ALA A 12 -8.14 5.67 -1.02
N GLU A 13 -9.00 6.28 -1.85
CA GLU A 13 -10.38 5.85 -2.06
C GLU A 13 -10.46 4.44 -2.66
N TYR A 14 -9.63 4.14 -3.67
CA TYR A 14 -9.53 2.81 -4.26
C TYR A 14 -9.14 1.75 -3.21
N LEU A 15 -8.17 2.07 -2.35
CA LEU A 15 -7.73 1.20 -1.27
C LEU A 15 -8.68 1.17 -0.06
N ASP A 16 -9.72 2.00 -0.09
CA ASP A 16 -10.70 2.18 0.98
C ASP A 16 -10.03 2.52 2.33
N VAL A 17 -9.15 3.52 2.29
CA VAL A 17 -8.42 4.02 3.45
C VAL A 17 -8.42 5.55 3.51
N PRO A 18 -8.26 6.15 4.71
CA PRO A 18 -8.07 7.59 4.81
C PRO A 18 -6.81 8.05 4.06
N ARG A 19 -6.88 9.20 3.39
CA ARG A 19 -5.74 9.82 2.70
C ARG A 19 -4.51 9.96 3.60
N GLY A 20 -4.71 10.32 4.87
CA GLY A 20 -3.63 10.47 5.85
C GLY A 20 -2.89 9.16 6.11
N THR A 21 -3.60 8.03 6.12
CA THR A 21 -3.03 6.69 6.29
C THR A 21 -2.07 6.35 5.15
N LEU A 22 -2.42 6.73 3.92
CA LEU A 22 -1.55 6.52 2.76
C LEU A 22 -0.24 7.34 2.89
N SER A 23 -0.34 8.59 3.33
CA SER A 23 0.82 9.46 3.58
C SER A 23 1.75 8.89 4.66
N HIS A 24 1.19 8.32 5.72
CA HIS A 24 1.97 7.64 6.76
C HIS A 24 2.73 6.40 6.24
N HIS A 25 2.11 5.62 5.35
CA HIS A 25 2.78 4.47 4.75
C HIS A 25 3.89 4.87 3.77
N LEU A 26 3.68 5.94 2.99
CA LEU A 26 4.69 6.47 2.06
C LEU A 26 5.90 7.06 2.79
N THR A 27 5.70 7.61 3.98
CA THR A 27 6.76 8.17 4.83
C THR A 27 7.52 7.11 5.65
N GLY A 28 7.29 5.82 5.36
CA GLY A 28 8.08 4.72 5.94
C GLY A 28 7.58 4.21 7.28
N ARG A 29 6.39 4.62 7.75
CA ARG A 29 5.81 3.99 8.95
C ARG A 29 5.48 2.52 8.67
N LYS A 30 5.65 1.70 9.71
CA LYS A 30 5.37 0.26 9.68
C LYS A 30 3.91 0.02 9.28
N ILE A 31 3.71 -0.71 8.18
CA ILE A 31 2.38 -1.11 7.72
C ILE A 31 2.01 -2.41 8.44
N SER A 32 0.80 -2.49 8.98
CA SER A 32 0.33 -3.72 9.62
C SER A 32 0.08 -4.82 8.59
N SER A 33 0.23 -6.08 9.00
CA SER A 33 -0.04 -7.24 8.14
C SER A 33 -1.48 -7.26 7.61
N LYS A 34 -2.45 -6.82 8.43
CA LYS A 34 -3.85 -6.68 8.04
C LYS A 34 -4.04 -5.68 6.88
N ILE A 35 -3.36 -4.54 6.93
CA ILE A 35 -3.42 -3.54 5.86
C ILE A 35 -2.70 -4.03 4.61
N LEU A 36 -1.52 -4.65 4.76
CA LEU A 36 -0.77 -5.25 3.64
C LEU A 36 -1.62 -6.27 2.90
N LYS A 37 -2.27 -7.20 3.61
CA LYS A 37 -3.18 -8.19 3.01
C LYS A 37 -4.31 -7.53 2.23
N ARG A 38 -4.98 -6.54 2.84
CA ARG A 38 -6.08 -5.80 2.20
C ARG A 38 -5.65 -5.11 0.91
N TYR A 39 -4.46 -4.52 0.90
CA TYR A 39 -3.91 -3.89 -0.30
C TYR A 39 -3.52 -4.92 -1.36
N SER A 40 -2.92 -6.03 -0.95
CA SER A 40 -2.58 -7.14 -1.86
C SER A 40 -3.82 -7.64 -2.61
N ASP A 41 -4.90 -7.88 -1.87
CA ASP A 41 -6.17 -8.37 -2.43
C ASP A 41 -6.77 -7.35 -3.41
N LYS A 42 -6.80 -6.06 -3.06
CA LYS A 42 -7.35 -4.99 -3.93
C LYS A 42 -6.49 -4.72 -5.17
N LEU A 43 -5.18 -4.85 -5.07
CA LEU A 43 -4.26 -4.58 -6.18
C LEU A 43 -3.99 -5.82 -7.03
N ASN A 44 -4.39 -7.00 -6.53
CA ASN A 44 -4.03 -8.30 -7.08
C ASN A 44 -2.50 -8.44 -7.23
N ILE A 45 -1.77 -8.05 -6.19
CA ILE A 45 -0.30 -8.04 -6.13
C ILE A 45 0.12 -8.57 -4.76
N ASP A 46 1.14 -9.42 -4.69
CA ASP A 46 1.71 -9.85 -3.41
C ASP A 46 2.60 -8.75 -2.79
N LEU A 47 1.98 -7.76 -2.16
CA LEU A 47 2.69 -6.68 -1.46
C LEU A 47 3.45 -7.18 -0.23
N ALA A 48 3.04 -8.31 0.38
CA ALA A 48 3.73 -8.84 1.55
C ALA A 48 5.13 -9.31 1.18
N SER A 49 5.26 -10.06 0.07
CA SER A 49 6.56 -10.49 -0.46
C SER A 49 7.45 -9.30 -0.85
N ILE A 50 6.88 -8.28 -1.48
CA ILE A 50 7.61 -7.05 -1.85
C ILE A 50 8.08 -6.28 -0.61
N TYR A 51 7.21 -6.14 0.40
CA TYR A 51 7.52 -5.45 1.64
C TYR A 51 8.62 -6.17 2.45
N MET A 52 8.57 -7.51 2.52
CA MET A 52 9.59 -8.31 3.21
C MET A 52 10.94 -8.31 2.47
N ARG A 53 10.95 -8.35 1.12
CA ARG A 53 12.20 -8.24 0.34
C ARG A 53 12.92 -6.91 0.54
N ARG A 54 12.21 -5.80 0.73
CA ARG A 54 12.84 -4.51 1.02
C ARG A 54 13.46 -4.45 2.41
N LYS A 55 12.78 -5.04 3.41
CA LYS A 55 13.25 -5.03 4.79
C LYS A 55 14.45 -5.93 5.07
N GLY A 56 14.77 -6.85 4.15
CA GLY A 56 15.93 -7.74 4.22
C GLY A 56 17.13 -7.27 3.38
N ASN A 57 17.04 -6.13 2.70
CA ASN A 57 18.15 -5.49 1.97
C ASN A 57 18.66 -4.23 2.69
N GLU A 58 18.34 -4.08 3.98
CA GLU A 58 18.90 -3.07 4.89
C GLU A 58 19.83 -3.74 5.90
#